data_AF-A0A352VPD4-F1
#
_entry.id   AF-A0A352VPD4-F1
#
_cell.length_a   1.000
_cell.length_b   1.000
_cell.length_c   1.000
_cell.angle_alpha   90.00
_cell.angle_beta   90.00
_cell.angle_gamma   90.00
#
_symmetry.space_group_name_H-M   'P 1'
#
loop_
_entity.id
_entity.type
_entity.pdbx_description
1 polymer ?
#
loop_
_entity_poly.entity_id
_entity_poly.type
_entity_poly.pdbx_seq_one_letter_code
_entity_poly.pdbx_strand_id
1 'polypeptide(L)'
;MTRIPLTLLTPAILVAPAAHAQESARARAQRTLPADVFANVSALAVDGSSSGIPDGPLFNKALEGVAKRVPMDRLMPAIETLAGRLGRARTALGPTAGVPLCSSPEPTRSSGAFPRVHCVHSTPRRLARRPRCWC
;
A
#
# COMPACT_ATOMS: atom_id res chain seq x y z
N MET A 1 45.25 28.93 -29.16
CA MET A 1 45.37 29.43 -27.77
C MET A 1 44.55 30.70 -27.65
N THR A 2 43.42 30.67 -26.91
CA THR A 2 42.72 31.79 -26.19
C THR A 2 41.27 31.36 -25.86
N ARG A 3 41.04 30.74 -24.69
CA ARG A 3 40.54 31.29 -23.40
C ARG A 3 39.01 31.54 -23.39
N ILE A 4 38.31 30.61 -22.71
CA ILE A 4 36.86 30.58 -22.46
C ILE A 4 36.52 31.51 -21.27
N PRO A 5 35.59 32.48 -21.41
CA PRO A 5 35.13 33.26 -20.27
C PRO A 5 34.10 32.49 -19.45
N LEU A 6 34.52 32.14 -18.24
CA LEU A 6 33.74 31.57 -17.14
C LEU A 6 32.68 32.59 -16.68
N THR A 7 31.41 32.37 -17.04
CA THR A 7 30.29 33.17 -16.50
C THR A 7 29.55 32.39 -15.42
N LEU A 8 29.77 32.85 -14.20
CA LEU A 8 29.09 32.66 -12.92
C LEU A 8 27.73 31.92 -12.96
N LEU A 9 27.75 30.71 -12.38
CA LEU A 9 26.59 29.90 -12.05
C LEU A 9 25.85 30.52 -10.85
N THR A 10 24.61 30.96 -11.04
CA THR A 10 23.68 31.35 -9.96
C THR A 10 22.94 30.09 -9.49
N PRO A 11 23.07 29.62 -8.23
CA PRO A 11 22.20 28.59 -7.71
C PRO A 11 21.07 29.28 -6.94
N ALA A 12 19.83 29.22 -7.43
CA ALA A 12 18.72 29.72 -6.64
C ALA A 12 17.44 28.90 -6.83
N ILE A 13 17.21 28.09 -5.79
CA ILE A 13 15.93 27.58 -5.29
C ILE A 13 15.31 26.47 -6.16
N LEU A 14 15.68 25.22 -5.85
CA LEU A 14 14.76 24.10 -6.02
C LEU A 14 13.60 24.32 -5.05
N VAL A 15 12.47 24.81 -5.56
CA VAL A 15 11.18 24.54 -4.92
C VAL A 15 10.98 23.03 -5.07
N ALA A 16 11.21 22.29 -3.99
CA ALA A 16 10.76 20.90 -3.92
C ALA A 16 9.25 20.93 -4.17
N PRO A 17 8.72 20.25 -5.19
CA PRO A 17 7.28 20.14 -5.32
C PRO A 17 6.78 19.47 -4.04
N ALA A 18 5.87 20.16 -3.34
CA ALA A 18 5.10 19.52 -2.28
C ALA A 18 4.57 18.23 -2.89
N ALA A 19 4.97 17.08 -2.32
CA ALA A 19 4.41 15.81 -2.70
C ALA A 19 2.89 15.96 -2.55
N HIS A 20 2.17 16.06 -3.68
CA HIS A 20 0.73 16.03 -3.66
C HIS A 20 0.36 14.75 -2.94
N ALA A 21 -0.14 14.85 -1.70
CA ALA A 21 -0.60 13.71 -0.94
C ALA A 21 -1.64 13.01 -1.83
N GLN A 22 -1.27 11.84 -2.34
CA GLN A 22 -2.14 11.15 -3.29
C GLN A 22 -3.48 10.91 -2.60
N GLU A 23 -4.54 11.38 -3.26
CA GLU A 23 -5.87 11.33 -2.68
C GLU A 23 -6.25 9.89 -2.30
N SER A 24 -6.78 9.74 -1.08
CA SER A 24 -7.13 8.43 -0.53
C SER A 24 -8.15 7.71 -1.41
N ALA A 25 -8.09 6.37 -1.44
CA ALA A 25 -9.08 5.56 -2.15
C ALA A 25 -10.49 5.82 -1.60
N ARG A 26 -10.62 6.08 -0.29
CA ARG A 26 -11.88 6.43 0.36
C ARG A 26 -12.47 7.75 -0.15
N ALA A 27 -11.66 8.81 -0.26
CA ALA A 27 -12.11 10.11 -0.75
C ALA A 27 -12.56 10.05 -2.23
N ARG A 28 -11.86 9.25 -3.04
CA ARG A 28 -12.28 8.95 -4.41
C ARG A 28 -13.58 8.14 -4.45
N ALA A 29 -13.69 7.10 -3.63
CA ALA A 29 -14.89 6.28 -3.52
C ALA A 29 -16.12 7.10 -3.11
N GLN A 30 -15.97 8.03 -2.17
CA GLN A 30 -17.06 8.89 -1.72
C GLN A 30 -17.69 9.74 -2.83
N ARG A 31 -16.89 10.16 -3.82
CA ARG A 31 -17.35 10.98 -4.95
C ARG A 31 -17.84 10.15 -6.14
N THR A 32 -17.43 8.88 -6.24
CA THR A 32 -17.69 8.04 -7.42
C THR A 32 -18.78 6.99 -7.18
N LEU A 33 -18.89 6.45 -5.97
CA LEU A 33 -19.83 5.36 -5.67
C LEU A 33 -21.23 5.91 -5.36
N PRO A 34 -22.29 5.14 -5.69
CA PRO A 34 -23.60 5.35 -5.10
C PRO A 34 -23.53 5.38 -3.57
N ALA A 35 -24.36 6.22 -2.93
CA ALA A 35 -24.27 6.50 -1.50
C ALA A 35 -24.46 5.25 -0.62
N ASP A 36 -25.38 4.38 -1.00
CA ASP A 36 -25.64 3.09 -0.36
C ASP A 36 -24.43 2.15 -0.45
N VAL A 37 -23.81 2.05 -1.63
CA VAL A 37 -22.60 1.25 -1.84
C VAL A 37 -21.44 1.81 -1.01
N PHE A 38 -21.24 3.13 -1.01
CA PHE A 38 -20.19 3.76 -0.20
C PHE A 38 -20.40 3.51 1.30
N ALA A 39 -21.64 3.59 1.79
CA ALA A 39 -21.99 3.30 3.17
C ALA A 39 -21.68 1.84 3.53
N ASN A 40 -22.05 0.89 2.68
CA ASN A 40 -21.80 -0.54 2.90
C ASN A 40 -20.31 -0.87 2.92
N VAL A 41 -19.52 -0.33 1.98
CA VAL A 41 -18.05 -0.51 1.97
C VAL A 41 -17.41 0.15 3.18
N SER A 42 -17.93 1.31 3.61
CA SER A 42 -17.46 2.00 4.81
C SER A 42 -17.72 1.21 6.08
N ALA A 43 -18.89 0.58 6.23
CA ALA A 43 -19.21 -0.28 7.36
C ALA A 43 -18.25 -1.48 7.41
N LEU A 44 -18.05 -2.16 6.28
CA LEU A 44 -17.11 -3.28 6.20
C LEU A 44 -15.67 -2.89 6.55
N ALA A 45 -15.25 -1.68 6.14
CA ALA A 45 -13.94 -1.14 6.50
C ALA A 45 -13.82 -0.85 8.01
N VAL A 46 -14.88 -0.31 8.64
CA VAL A 46 -14.92 -0.09 10.09
C VAL A 46 -14.83 -1.43 10.83
N ASP A 47 -15.60 -2.42 10.43
CA ASP A 47 -15.60 -3.75 11.05
C ASP A 47 -14.21 -4.40 10.98
N GLY A 48 -13.58 -4.36 9.79
CA GLY A 48 -12.24 -4.90 9.56
C GLY A 48 -11.12 -4.15 10.29
N SER A 49 -11.29 -2.85 10.56
CA SER A 49 -10.26 -2.02 11.18
C SER A 49 -9.86 -2.52 12.58
N SER A 50 -10.85 -2.99 13.35
CA SER A 50 -10.65 -3.60 14.67
C SER A 50 -9.71 -4.82 14.64
N SER A 51 -9.66 -5.51 13.50
CA SER A 51 -8.82 -6.68 13.25
C SER A 51 -7.50 -6.34 12.54
N GLY A 52 -7.22 -5.05 12.32
CA GLY A 52 -6.03 -4.59 11.60
C GLY A 52 -6.07 -4.84 10.09
N ILE A 53 -7.27 -4.96 9.52
CA ILE A 53 -7.45 -5.03 8.06
C ILE A 53 -7.38 -3.60 7.50
N PRO A 54 -6.52 -3.33 6.49
CA PRO A 54 -6.47 -2.02 5.85
C PRO A 54 -7.72 -1.75 5.00
N ASP A 55 -8.25 -0.53 5.05
CA ASP A 55 -9.47 -0.12 4.35
C ASP A 55 -9.25 0.22 2.87
N GLY A 56 -8.09 0.80 2.54
CA GLY A 56 -7.73 1.24 1.18
C GLY A 56 -7.96 0.17 0.11
N PRO A 57 -7.56 -1.11 0.30
CA PRO A 57 -7.85 -2.18 -0.65
C PRO A 57 -9.34 -2.40 -0.92
N LEU A 58 -10.24 -2.21 0.07
CA LEU A 58 -11.69 -2.37 -0.13
C LEU A 58 -12.24 -1.26 -1.02
N PHE A 59 -11.87 -0.01 -0.75
CA PHE A 59 -12.29 1.13 -1.58
C PHE A 59 -11.71 1.07 -2.99
N ASN A 60 -10.45 0.67 -3.14
CA ASN A 60 -9.86 0.44 -4.46
C ASN A 60 -10.61 -0.66 -5.23
N LYS A 61 -11.05 -1.72 -4.54
CA LYS A 61 -11.82 -2.79 -5.18
C LYS A 61 -13.19 -2.31 -5.67
N ALA A 62 -13.86 -1.49 -4.88
CA ALA A 62 -15.13 -0.89 -5.27
C ALA A 62 -14.96 0.02 -6.50
N LEU A 63 -13.95 0.90 -6.50
CA LEU A 63 -13.61 1.76 -7.62
C LEU A 63 -13.27 0.96 -8.89
N GLU A 64 -12.50 -0.13 -8.76
CA GLU A 64 -12.19 -1.04 -9.86
C GLU A 64 -13.46 -1.66 -10.45
N GLY A 65 -14.39 -2.10 -9.59
CA GLY A 65 -15.66 -2.69 -10.02
C GLY A 65 -16.53 -1.71 -10.80
N VAL A 66 -16.66 -0.47 -10.31
CA VAL A 66 -17.39 0.59 -11.02
C VAL A 66 -16.73 0.92 -12.35
N ALA A 67 -15.41 1.07 -12.38
CA ALA A 67 -14.67 1.32 -13.63
C ALA A 67 -14.86 0.21 -14.67
N LYS A 68 -15.00 -1.04 -14.21
CA LYS A 68 -15.28 -2.21 -15.06
C LYS A 68 -16.76 -2.44 -15.35
N ARG A 69 -17.65 -1.55 -14.89
CA ARG A 69 -19.11 -1.69 -14.99
C ARG A 69 -19.62 -3.02 -14.46
N VAL A 70 -19.04 -3.49 -13.35
CA VAL A 70 -19.52 -4.71 -12.67
C VAL A 70 -20.96 -4.47 -12.19
N PRO A 71 -21.89 -5.42 -12.42
CA PRO A 71 -23.24 -5.33 -11.90
C PRO A 71 -23.28 -5.15 -10.38
N MET A 72 -24.19 -4.32 -9.86
CA MET A 72 -24.24 -3.97 -8.43
C MET A 72 -24.48 -5.19 -7.54
N ASP A 73 -25.28 -6.16 -7.99
CA ASP A 73 -25.53 -7.44 -7.33
C ASP A 73 -24.27 -8.29 -7.16
N ARG A 74 -23.22 -8.04 -7.95
CA ARG A 74 -21.92 -8.74 -7.88
C ARG A 74 -20.84 -7.93 -7.18
N LEU A 75 -21.03 -6.62 -7.04
CA LEU A 75 -20.00 -5.72 -6.53
C LEU A 75 -19.72 -5.98 -5.04
N MET A 76 -20.76 -5.97 -4.20
CA MET A 76 -20.61 -6.18 -2.75
C MET A 76 -20.06 -7.59 -2.40
N PRO A 77 -20.57 -8.69 -2.96
CA PRO A 77 -20.01 -10.03 -2.70
C PRO A 77 -18.51 -10.15 -3.04
N ALA A 78 -18.05 -9.46 -4.09
CA ALA A 78 -16.64 -9.45 -4.46
C ALA A 78 -15.77 -8.68 -3.43
N ILE A 79 -16.30 -7.59 -2.87
CA ILE A 79 -15.60 -6.78 -1.84
C ILE A 79 -15.55 -7.56 -0.52
N GLU A 80 -16.64 -8.21 -0.12
CA GLU A 80 -16.70 -9.08 1.06
C GLU A 80 -15.72 -10.26 0.94
N THR A 81 -15.65 -10.88 -0.25
CA THR A 81 -14.67 -11.93 -0.54
C THR A 81 -13.24 -11.43 -0.35
N LEU A 82 -12.94 -10.20 -0.82
CA LEU A 82 -11.63 -9.58 -0.59
C LEU A 82 -11.38 -9.33 0.89
N ALA A 83 -12.34 -8.79 1.64
CA ALA A 83 -12.22 -8.57 3.07
C ALA A 83 -11.91 -9.88 3.82
N GLY A 84 -12.60 -10.97 3.49
CA GLY A 84 -12.32 -12.29 4.05
C GLY A 84 -10.90 -12.80 3.72
N ARG A 85 -10.40 -12.54 2.50
CA ARG A 85 -9.01 -12.87 2.14
C ARG A 85 -7.99 -12.04 2.92
N LEU A 86 -8.26 -10.75 3.11
CA LEU A 86 -7.40 -9.87 3.92
C LEU A 86 -7.39 -10.30 5.39
N GLY A 87 -8.55 -10.67 5.96
CA GLY A 87 -8.63 -11.21 7.32
C GLY A 87 -7.82 -12.50 7.50
N ARG A 88 -7.91 -13.43 6.54
CA ARG A 88 -7.07 -14.65 6.52
C ARG A 88 -5.59 -14.32 6.42
N ALA A 89 -5.21 -13.39 5.54
CA ALA A 89 -3.83 -12.94 5.40
C ALA A 89 -3.32 -12.29 6.70
N ARG A 90 -4.12 -11.43 7.33
CA ARG A 90 -3.80 -10.79 8.60
C ARG A 90 -3.58 -11.82 9.71
N THR A 91 -4.44 -12.82 9.78
CA THR A 91 -4.29 -13.94 10.72
C THR A 91 -3.00 -14.71 10.48
N ALA A 92 -2.68 -15.02 9.21
CA ALA A 92 -1.46 -15.75 8.85
C ALA A 92 -0.17 -14.97 9.15
N LEU A 93 -0.21 -13.64 9.05
CA LEU A 93 0.91 -12.76 9.39
C LEU A 93 1.17 -12.64 10.91
N GLY A 94 0.16 -12.92 11.73
CA GLY A 94 0.24 -12.84 13.18
C GLY A 94 0.20 -11.40 13.74
N PRO A 95 0.15 -11.26 15.08
CA PRO A 95 -0.13 -9.98 15.74
C PRO A 95 1.00 -8.96 15.60
N THR A 96 2.24 -9.40 15.41
CA THR A 96 3.43 -8.54 15.33
C THR A 96 3.73 -8.02 13.93
N ALA A 97 2.98 -8.45 12.92
CA ALA A 97 3.17 -7.93 11.57
C ALA A 97 2.66 -6.49 11.50
N GLY A 98 3.58 -5.54 11.43
CA GLY A 98 3.29 -4.18 10.99
C GLY A 98 3.35 -4.10 9.46
N VAL A 99 2.79 -3.02 8.89
CA VAL A 99 3.04 -2.69 7.48
C VAL A 99 4.54 -2.39 7.37
N PRO A 100 5.32 -3.12 6.55
CA PRO A 100 6.66 -2.67 6.24
C PRO A 100 6.51 -1.31 5.55
N LEU A 101 6.94 -0.25 6.21
CA LEU A 101 7.17 1.02 5.54
C LEU A 101 8.32 0.76 4.57
N CYS A 102 8.00 0.41 3.34
CA CYS A 102 8.96 0.49 2.25
C CYS A 102 9.27 1.98 2.07
N SER A 103 10.19 2.51 2.88
CA SER A 103 10.89 3.73 2.55
C SER A 103 11.65 3.45 1.26
N SER A 104 11.30 4.15 0.17
CA SER A 104 12.17 4.14 -1.00
C SER A 104 13.56 4.57 -0.53
N PRO A 105 14.64 3.82 -0.86
CA PRO A 105 15.96 4.42 -0.79
C PRO A 105 15.95 5.68 -1.66
N GLU A 106 16.59 6.73 -1.17
CA GLU A 106 16.88 7.96 -1.90
C GLU A 106 17.46 7.60 -3.29
N PRO A 107 17.02 8.25 -4.38
CA PRO A 107 17.53 7.91 -5.70
C PRO A 107 18.97 8.42 -5.85
N THR A 108 19.95 7.62 -5.41
CA THR A 108 21.33 7.77 -5.89
C THR A 108 21.36 7.41 -7.37
N ARG A 109 21.27 8.43 -8.22
CA ARG A 109 21.54 8.34 -9.65
C ARG A 109 23.01 7.91 -9.82
N SER A 110 23.26 6.62 -10.01
CA SER A 110 24.41 6.17 -10.81
C SER A 110 24.12 4.83 -11.48
N SER A 111 24.33 4.82 -12.80
CA SER A 111 24.53 3.67 -13.69
C SER A 111 23.59 2.47 -13.53
N GLY A 112 22.51 2.42 -14.32
CA GLY A 112 22.00 1.20 -14.98
C GLY A 112 21.74 -0.08 -14.18
N ALA A 113 21.80 -0.06 -12.85
CA ALA A 113 21.60 -1.22 -12.01
C ALA A 113 20.23 -1.12 -11.35
N PHE A 114 19.34 -2.07 -11.66
CA PHE A 114 18.08 -2.23 -10.94
C PHE A 114 18.38 -2.28 -9.43
N PRO A 115 17.84 -1.35 -8.60
CA PRO A 115 18.07 -1.40 -7.18
C PRO A 115 17.50 -2.71 -6.64
N ARG A 116 18.35 -3.53 -5.99
CA ARG A 116 17.87 -4.65 -5.19
C ARG A 116 16.98 -4.06 -4.12
N VAL A 117 15.67 -4.28 -4.24
CA VAL A 117 14.73 -4.00 -3.16
C VAL A 117 15.13 -4.90 -2.00
N HIS A 118 15.83 -4.33 -1.01
CA HIS A 118 16.06 -5.00 0.26
C HIS A 118 14.74 -4.97 1.03
N CYS A 119 13.85 -5.94 0.73
CA CYS A 119 12.85 -6.33 1.70
C CYS A 119 13.62 -6.94 2.87
N VAL A 120 13.79 -6.16 3.96
CA VAL A 120 14.10 -6.74 5.26
C VAL A 120 12.94 -7.68 5.58
N HIS A 121 13.13 -8.95 5.25
CA HIS A 121 12.32 -10.01 5.80
C HIS A 121 12.59 -9.94 7.30
N SER A 122 11.59 -9.54 8.08
CA SER A 122 11.52 -9.97 9.47
C SER A 122 11.36 -11.48 9.44
N THR A 123 12.49 -12.17 9.36
CA THR A 123 12.57 -13.62 9.55
C THR A 123 11.86 -13.92 10.87
N PRO A 124 10.84 -14.80 10.90
CA PRO A 124 10.43 -15.34 12.19
C PRO A 124 11.66 -16.04 12.74
N ARG A 125 12.16 -15.59 13.91
CA ARG A 125 13.20 -16.32 14.63
C ARG A 125 12.70 -17.75 14.75
N ARG A 126 13.40 -18.65 14.07
CA ARG A 126 13.24 -20.09 14.21
C ARG A 126 13.54 -20.38 15.69
N LEU A 127 12.53 -20.36 16.54
CA LEU A 127 12.62 -20.91 17.88
C LEU A 127 12.85 -22.39 17.68
N ALA A 128 14.12 -22.78 17.79
CA ALA A 128 14.56 -24.14 17.91
C ALA A 128 13.84 -24.79 19.09
N ARG A 129 12.67 -25.37 18.83
CA ARG A 129 12.08 -26.38 19.72
C ARG A 129 12.69 -27.71 19.33
N ARG A 130 13.69 -28.05 20.16
CA ARG A 130 14.38 -29.32 20.38
C ARG A 130 13.66 -30.58 19.85
N PRO A 131 14.40 -31.57 19.31
CA PRO A 131 13.83 -32.89 19.06
C PRO A 131 13.33 -33.49 20.37
N ARG A 132 12.06 -33.91 20.39
CA ARG A 132 11.56 -34.79 21.45
C ARG A 132 12.10 -36.19 21.12
N CYS A 133 13.05 -36.65 21.93
CA CYS A 133 13.36 -38.07 22.00
C CYS A 133 12.07 -38.81 22.40
N TRP A 134 11.69 -39.82 21.63
CA TRP A 134 10.72 -40.83 22.06
C TRP A 134 11.53 -41.97 22.68
N CYS A 135 11.26 -42.25 23.96
CA CYS A 135 11.46 -43.57 24.55
C CYS A 135 10.14 -44.33 24.43
#